data_AF-A0A7V4EL89-F1
#
_entry.id   AF-A0A7V4EL89-F1
#
_cell.length_a   1.000
_cell.length_b   1.000
_cell.length_c   1.000
_cell.angle_alpha   90.00
_cell.angle_beta   90.00
_cell.angle_gamma   90.00
#
_symmetry.space_group_name_H-M   'P 1'
#
loop_
_entity.id
_entity.type
_entity.pdbx_description
1 polymer ?
#
loop_
_entity_poly.entity_id
_entity_poly.type
_entity_poly.pdbx_seq_one_letter_code
_entity_poly.pdbx_strand_id
1 'polypeptide(L)'
;MAEESYNTEIATLIPGVFDDVKIAADKIKQGVPVLVNVSRLTTEERLWALHFLNGVVYAMNGKSRDVGNKVFLFTPPNIEVNIEETP
;
A
#
# COMPACT_ATOMS: atom_id res chain seq x y z
N MET A 1 -21.69 -22.10 7.69
CA MET A 1 -20.81 -21.21 6.92
C MET A 1 -20.46 -20.03 7.81
N ALA A 2 -19.19 -19.83 8.14
CA ALA A 2 -18.78 -18.60 8.82
C ALA A 2 -18.81 -17.48 7.80
N GLU A 3 -19.45 -16.35 8.11
CA GLU A 3 -19.30 -15.15 7.29
C GLU A 3 -17.83 -14.72 7.39
N GLU A 4 -17.09 -14.83 6.27
CA GLU A 4 -15.80 -14.17 6.14
C GLU A 4 -16.05 -12.66 6.29
N SER A 5 -15.81 -12.16 7.51
CA SER A 5 -15.90 -10.74 7.80
C SER A 5 -14.86 -10.01 6.96
N TYR A 6 -15.30 -9.30 5.94
CA TYR A 6 -14.44 -8.39 5.17
C TYR A 6 -13.91 -7.32 6.12
N ASN A 7 -12.68 -7.50 6.62
CA ASN A 7 -12.04 -6.53 7.47
C ASN A 7 -11.84 -5.24 6.67
N THR A 8 -12.66 -4.22 6.93
CA THR A 8 -12.73 -2.96 6.16
C THR A 8 -11.73 -1.93 6.68
N GLU A 9 -10.61 -2.39 7.25
CA GLU A 9 -9.58 -1.49 7.77
C GLU A 9 -8.57 -1.16 6.68
N ILE A 10 -8.35 0.12 6.43
CA ILE A 10 -7.25 0.61 5.60
C ILE A 10 -6.19 1.18 6.52
N ALA A 11 -4.99 0.63 6.47
CA ALA A 11 -3.86 1.16 7.24
C ALA A 11 -3.23 2.35 6.51
N THR A 12 -2.81 3.37 7.26
CA THR A 12 -2.03 4.49 6.72
C THR A 12 -0.62 4.47 7.32
N LEU A 13 0.39 4.69 6.49
CA LEU A 13 1.79 4.80 6.88
C LEU A 13 2.42 6.06 6.28
N ILE A 14 3.13 6.83 7.09
CA ILE A 14 3.94 7.96 6.64
C ILE A 14 5.40 7.67 7.03
N PRO A 15 6.15 6.92 6.21
CA PRO A 15 7.52 6.52 6.55
C PRO A 15 8.44 7.75 6.68
N GLY A 16 9.26 7.76 7.73
CA GLY A 16 10.30 8.77 7.93
C GLY A 16 11.64 8.34 7.32
N VAL A 17 11.87 7.03 7.22
CA VAL A 17 13.03 6.41 6.57
C VAL A 17 12.60 5.22 5.72
N PHE A 18 13.45 4.76 4.79
CA PHE A 18 13.15 3.59 3.96
C PHE A 18 12.79 2.33 4.78
N ASP A 19 13.39 2.12 5.96
CA ASP A 19 13.15 0.89 6.74
C ASP A 19 11.70 0.76 7.24
N ASP A 20 11.02 1.89 7.49
CA ASP A 20 9.62 1.94 7.93
C ASP A 20 8.67 1.28 6.92
N VAL A 21 9.06 1.23 5.64
CA VAL A 21 8.28 0.65 4.55
C VAL A 21 8.02 -0.85 4.78
N LYS A 22 8.87 -1.53 5.56
CA LYS A 22 8.65 -2.94 5.96
C LYS A 22 7.35 -3.12 6.74
N ILE A 23 6.93 -2.12 7.52
CA ILE A 23 5.66 -2.13 8.25
C ILE A 23 4.47 -2.24 7.28
N ALA A 24 4.53 -1.52 6.15
CA ALA A 24 3.50 -1.63 5.12
C ALA A 24 3.51 -3.02 4.47
N ALA A 25 4.69 -3.58 4.20
CA ALA A 25 4.80 -4.93 3.63
C ALA A 25 4.19 -6.00 4.54
N ASP A 26 4.44 -5.95 5.85
CA ASP A 26 3.87 -6.90 6.81
C ASP A 26 2.34 -6.81 6.86
N LYS A 27 1.78 -5.60 6.83
CA LYS A 27 0.33 -5.38 6.77
C LYS A 27 -0.30 -5.91 5.49
N ILE A 28 0.33 -5.66 4.34
CA ILE A 28 -0.13 -6.20 3.04
C ILE A 28 -0.18 -7.72 3.08
N LYS A 29 0.84 -8.36 3.67
CA LYS A 29 0.91 -9.83 3.82
C LYS A 29 -0.18 -10.38 4.74
N GLN A 30 -0.70 -9.57 5.65
CA GLN A 30 -1.86 -9.91 6.50
C GLN A 30 -3.21 -9.67 5.81
N GLY A 31 -3.22 -9.26 4.54
CA GLY A 31 -4.45 -8.96 3.81
C GLY A 31 -5.04 -7.58 4.13
N VAL A 32 -4.25 -6.68 4.72
CA VAL A 32 -4.66 -5.30 5.03
C VAL A 32 -4.13 -4.35 3.92
N PRO A 33 -5.00 -3.57 3.25
CA PRO A 33 -4.57 -2.56 2.29
C PRO A 33 -3.88 -1.40 3.01
N VAL A 34 -2.85 -0.82 2.38
CA VAL A 34 -2.02 0.21 3.00
C VAL A 34 -1.89 1.43 2.10
N LEU A 35 -2.24 2.60 2.63
CA LEU A 35 -1.89 3.91 2.08
C LEU A 35 -0.51 4.33 2.59
N VAL A 36 0.42 4.62 1.70
CA VAL A 36 1.78 5.01 2.01
C VAL A 36 2.03 6.42 1.50
N ASN A 37 2.24 7.37 2.41
CA ASN A 37 2.61 8.74 2.08
C ASN A 37 4.13 8.93 2.16
N VAL A 38 4.78 8.95 1.01
CA VAL A 38 6.24 9.04 0.86
C VAL A 38 6.75 10.49 0.84
N SER A 39 5.98 11.45 1.35
CA SER A 39 6.36 12.87 1.34
C SER A 39 7.56 13.22 2.21
N ARG A 40 7.86 12.41 3.22
CA ARG A 40 9.00 12.61 4.15
C ARG A 40 10.29 11.92 3.70
N LEU A 41 10.19 11.00 2.74
CA LEU A 41 11.34 10.30 2.18
C LEU A 41 12.10 11.19 1.20
N THR A 42 13.40 10.96 1.10
CA THR A 42 14.21 11.54 0.01
C THR A 42 13.75 10.98 -1.35
N THR A 43 14.16 11.63 -2.44
CA THR A 43 13.84 11.17 -3.80
C THR A 43 14.33 9.73 -4.05
N GLU A 44 15.53 9.41 -3.56
CA GLU A 44 16.11 8.06 -3.68
C GLU A 44 15.30 7.05 -2.85
N GLU A 45 15.11 7.30 -1.56
CA GLU A 45 14.34 6.40 -0.68
C GLU A 45 12.91 6.17 -1.17
N ARG A 46 12.28 7.20 -1.76
CA ARG A 46 10.96 7.06 -2.36
C ARG A 46 10.96 6.04 -3.49
N LEU A 47 11.93 6.11 -4.41
CA LEU A 47 12.02 5.14 -5.51
C LEU A 47 12.24 3.73 -4.97
N TRP A 48 13.15 3.56 -4.02
CA TRP A 48 13.39 2.27 -3.37
C TRP A 48 12.15 1.75 -2.65
N ALA A 49 11.43 2.60 -1.92
CA ALA A 49 10.19 2.24 -1.22
C ALA A 49 9.13 1.72 -2.19
N LEU A 50 8.93 2.42 -3.31
CA LEU A 50 7.97 2.01 -4.33
C LEU A 50 8.39 0.71 -5.01
N HIS A 51 9.66 0.53 -5.37
CA HIS A 51 10.15 -0.74 -5.93
C HIS A 51 9.97 -1.90 -4.97
N PHE A 52 10.29 -1.71 -3.69
CA PHE A 52 10.14 -2.72 -2.66
C PHE A 52 8.67 -3.12 -2.48
N LEU A 53 7.77 -2.15 -2.27
CA LEU A 53 6.35 -2.44 -2.08
C LEU A 53 5.70 -3.03 -3.31
N ASN A 54 6.08 -2.57 -4.52
CA ASN A 54 5.63 -3.19 -5.77
C ASN A 54 6.08 -4.65 -5.87
N GLY A 55 7.29 -4.97 -5.45
CA GLY A 55 7.75 -6.36 -5.34
C GLY A 55 6.89 -7.19 -4.38
N VAL A 56 6.52 -6.61 -3.23
CA VAL A 56 5.65 -7.28 -2.24
C VAL A 56 4.25 -7.54 -2.79
N VAL A 57 3.58 -6.53 -3.34
CA VAL A 57 2.23 -6.74 -3.90
C VAL A 57 2.27 -7.65 -5.12
N TYR A 58 3.32 -7.59 -5.96
CA TYR A 58 3.49 -8.49 -7.10
C TYR A 58 3.56 -9.95 -6.65
N ALA A 59 4.36 -10.25 -5.61
CA ALA A 59 4.46 -11.59 -5.05
C ALA A 59 3.14 -12.10 -4.43
N MET A 60 2.27 -11.18 -4.01
CA MET A 60 0.97 -11.47 -3.40
C MET A 60 -0.19 -11.44 -4.40
N ASN A 61 0.05 -11.22 -5.71
CA ASN A 61 -0.99 -10.95 -6.71
C ASN A 61 -1.89 -9.73 -6.37
N GLY A 62 -1.36 -8.81 -5.56
CA GLY A 62 -1.98 -7.53 -5.24
C GLY A 62 -1.78 -6.47 -6.32
N LYS A 63 -2.24 -5.26 -6.04
CA LYS A 63 -2.13 -4.11 -6.95
C LYS A 63 -1.60 -2.88 -6.21
N SER A 64 -0.99 -1.97 -6.95
CA SER A 64 -0.60 -0.64 -6.48
C SER A 64 -1.32 0.43 -7.30
N ARG A 65 -1.74 1.52 -6.66
CA ARG A 65 -2.34 2.70 -7.31
C ARG A 65 -1.66 3.96 -6.79
N ASP A 66 -1.36 4.90 -7.67
CA ASP A 66 -1.05 6.28 -7.28
C ASP A 66 -2.38 6.99 -6.97
N VAL A 67 -2.48 7.63 -5.80
CA VAL A 67 -3.66 8.41 -5.39
C VAL A 67 -3.36 9.91 -5.30
N GLY A 68 -2.20 10.34 -5.81
CA GLY A 68 -1.76 11.72 -5.86
C GLY A 68 -1.03 12.18 -4.60
N ASN A 69 -0.45 13.39 -4.64
CA ASN A 69 0.23 14.03 -3.51
C ASN A 69 1.30 13.16 -2.82
N LYS A 70 2.03 12.35 -3.59
CA LYS A 70 3.03 11.40 -3.09
C LYS A 70 2.42 10.36 -2.14
N VAL A 71 1.15 10.00 -2.35
CA VAL A 71 0.46 8.96 -1.63
C VAL A 71 0.15 7.83 -2.59
N PHE A 72 0.46 6.60 -2.15
CA PHE A 72 0.29 5.38 -2.94
C PHE A 72 -0.54 4.39 -2.15
N LEU A 73 -1.48 3.74 -2.81
CA LEU A 73 -2.31 2.70 -2.23
C LEU A 73 -1.81 1.33 -2.71
N PHE A 74 -1.53 0.45 -1.77
CA PHE A 74 -1.15 -0.94 -2.02
C PHE A 74 -2.25 -1.86 -1.50
N THR A 75 -2.77 -2.71 -2.38
CA THR A 75 -3.90 -3.58 -2.08
C THR A 75 -3.51 -5.05 -2.23
N PRO A 76 -3.91 -5.91 -1.28
CA PRO A 76 -3.82 -7.37 -1.42
C PRO A 76 -4.83 -7.88 -2.48
N PRO A 77 -4.71 -9.15 -2.94
CA PRO A 77 -5.49 -9.68 -4.06
C PRO A 77 -7.00 -9.75 -3.81
N ASN A 78 -7.42 -9.79 -2.55
CA ASN A 78 -8.82 -9.87 -2.13
C ASN A 78 -9.55 -8.52 -2.12
N ILE A 79 -8.87 -7.42 -2.45
CA ILE A 79 -9.43 -6.07 -2.39
C ILE A 79 -9.34 -5.40 -3.74
N GLU A 80 -10.51 -5.14 -4.33
CA GLU A 80 -10.66 -4.34 -5.54
C GLU A 80 -10.99 -2.90 -5.16
N VAL A 81 -10.20 -1.96 -5.68
CA VAL A 81 -10.39 -0.53 -5.44
C VAL A 81 -10.80 0.13 -6.74
N ASN A 82 -11.94 0.80 -6.74
CA ASN A 82 -12.38 1.69 -7.80
C ASN A 82 -12.06 3.14 -7.41
N ILE A 83 -11.42 3.90 -8.29
CA ILE A 83 -11.12 5.32 -8.08
C ILE A 83 -11.99 6.06 -9.08
N GLU A 84 -12.98 6.80 -8.58
CA GLU A 84 -13.80 7.68 -9.40
C GLU A 84 -13.05 8.99 -9.60
N GLU A 85 -12.55 9.23 -10.82
CA GLU A 85 -11.97 10.51 -11.20
C GLU A 85 -13.11 11.47 -11.55
N THR A 86 -13.40 12.42 -10.66
CA THR A 86 -14.27 13.56 -10.99
C THR A 86 -13.53 14.52 -11.93
N PRO A 87 -14.17 14.97 -13.03
CA PRO A 87 -13.57 15.85 -14.03
C PRO A 87 -13.25 17.26 -13.52
#